data_AF-A0A392Q618-F1
#
_entry.id   AF-A0A392Q618-F1
#
_cell.length_a   1.000
_cell.length_b   1.000
_cell.length_c   1.000
_cell.angle_alpha   90.00
_cell.angle_beta   90.00
_cell.angle_gamma   90.00
#
_symmetry.space_group_name_H-M   'P 1'
#
loop_
_entity.id
_entity.type
_entity.pdbx_description
1 polymer ?
#
loop_
_entity_poly.entity_id
_entity_poly.type
_entity_poly.pdbx_seq_one_letter_code
_entity_poly.pdbx_strand_id
1 'polypeptide(L)'
;MWVCVSDNFDVKTIVKNMLESLTKNKIDDTLSLETLQNMLRDNLTAKRYLLVLDDIWNESFEKWDKLRTNLMCGAQGSKVVVTTRNTIVAQRMDVKDP
;
A
#
# COMPACT_ATOMS: atom_id res chain seq x y z
N MET A 1 -9.50 -4.75 0.84
CA MET A 1 -9.08 -3.84 1.91
C MET A 1 -9.05 -2.42 1.35
N TRP A 2 -9.34 -1.41 2.17
CA TRP A 2 -9.30 -0.01 1.76
C TRP A 2 -8.44 0.76 2.76
N VAL A 3 -7.46 1.51 2.28
CA VAL A 3 -6.56 2.32 3.10
C VAL A 3 -6.59 3.74 2.56
N CYS A 4 -7.06 4.66 3.39
CA CYS A 4 -6.97 6.09 3.10
C CYS A 4 -5.56 6.58 3.44
N VAL A 5 -4.92 7.25 2.49
CA VAL A 5 -3.60 7.83 2.67
C VAL A 5 -3.79 9.33 2.92
N SER A 6 -3.42 9.80 4.11
CA SER A 6 -3.47 11.23 4.42
C SER A 6 -2.35 11.99 3.68
N ASP A 7 -2.41 13.32 3.71
CA ASP A 7 -1.46 14.23 3.04
C ASP A 7 0.01 13.88 3.30
N ASN A 8 0.32 13.36 4.49
CA ASN A 8 1.67 12.90 4.83
C ASN A 8 1.87 11.44 4.39
N PHE A 9 2.33 11.25 3.16
CA PHE A 9 2.68 9.93 2.63
C PHE A 9 3.92 9.35 3.36
N ASP A 10 3.61 8.57 4.39
CA ASP A 10 4.56 7.80 5.18
C ASP A 10 4.35 6.29 4.93
N VAL A 11 5.36 5.63 4.39
CA VAL A 11 5.29 4.21 4.03
C VAL A 11 5.05 3.33 5.26
N LYS A 12 5.61 3.69 6.41
CA LYS A 12 5.43 2.94 7.66
C LYS A 12 3.99 3.03 8.13
N THR A 13 3.41 4.23 8.14
CA THR A 13 2.00 4.43 8.49
C THR A 13 1.06 3.68 7.55
N ILE A 14 1.32 3.71 6.24
CA ILE A 14 0.49 3.02 5.25
C ILE A 14 0.54 1.49 5.46
N VAL A 15 1.74 0.92 5.58
CA VAL A 15 1.93 -0.53 5.81
C VAL A 15 1.28 -0.96 7.13
N LYS A 16 1.41 -0.15 8.18
CA LYS A 16 0.74 -0.38 9.46
C LYS A 16 -0.78 -0.41 9.30
N ASN A 17 -1.37 0.58 8.65
CA ASN A 17 -2.82 0.65 8.43
C ASN A 17 -3.34 -0.54 7.63
N MET A 18 -2.58 -1.01 6.63
CA MET A 18 -2.90 -2.24 5.89
C MET A 18 -2.92 -3.47 6.81
N LEU A 19 -1.90 -3.63 7.66
CA LEU A 19 -1.81 -4.74 8.62
C LEU A 19 -2.95 -4.71 9.64
N GLU A 20 -3.28 -3.53 10.17
CA GLU A 20 -4.42 -3.37 11.08
C GLU A 20 -5.74 -3.74 10.39
N SER A 21 -5.91 -3.35 9.12
CA SER A 21 -7.08 -3.72 8.31
C SER A 21 -7.16 -5.23 8.04
N LEU A 22 -6.03 -5.87 7.77
CA LEU A 22 -5.95 -7.31 7.47
C LEU A 22 -6.15 -8.18 8.71
N THR A 23 -5.49 -7.83 9.81
CA THR A 23 -5.49 -8.62 11.05
C THR A 23 -6.64 -8.26 11.98
N LYS A 24 -7.30 -7.11 11.75
CA LYS A 24 -8.33 -6.52 12.63
C LYS A 24 -7.82 -6.25 14.06
N ASN A 25 -6.50 -6.12 14.22
CA ASN A 25 -5.84 -5.86 15.48
C ASN A 25 -5.01 -4.59 15.36
N LYS A 26 -4.86 -3.86 16.48
CA LYS A 26 -3.90 -2.75 16.53
C LYS A 26 -2.48 -3.29 16.42
N ILE A 27 -1.65 -2.59 15.66
CA ILE A 27 -0.24 -2.92 15.51
C ILE A 27 0.58 -1.96 16.38
N ASP A 28 1.63 -2.48 17.00
CA ASP A 28 2.54 -1.70 17.85
C ASP A 28 3.30 -0.64 17.02
N ASP A 29 3.24 0.62 17.48
CA ASP A 29 3.89 1.78 16.86
C ASP A 29 5.42 1.73 16.92
N THR A 30 5.98 0.96 17.87
CA THR A 30 7.43 0.81 18.07
C THR A 30 8.10 -0.10 17.05
N LEU A 31 7.32 -0.92 16.32
CA LEU A 31 7.86 -1.83 15.32
C LEU A 31 8.59 -1.09 14.21
N SER A 32 9.67 -1.68 13.70
CA SER A 32 10.40 -1.13 12.56
C SER A 32 9.58 -1.26 11.27
N LEU A 33 9.88 -0.43 10.27
CA LEU A 33 9.26 -0.54 8.94
C LEU A 33 9.51 -1.94 8.33
N GLU A 34 10.71 -2.48 8.50
CA GLU A 34 11.07 -3.80 7.99
C GLU A 34 10.20 -4.91 8.59
N THR A 35 9.99 -4.90 9.91
CA THR A 35 9.12 -5.87 10.59
C THR A 35 7.69 -5.79 10.06
N LEU A 36 7.17 -4.57 9.91
CA LEU A 36 5.83 -4.34 9.37
C LEU A 36 5.72 -4.84 7.91
N GLN A 37 6.74 -4.61 7.09
CA GLN A 37 6.77 -5.08 5.70
C GLN A 37 6.78 -6.62 5.63
N ASN A 38 7.56 -7.29 6.48
CA ASN A 38 7.61 -8.75 6.54
C ASN A 38 6.26 -9.33 6.97
N MET A 39 5.66 -8.80 8.04
CA MET A 39 4.33 -9.21 8.49
C MET A 39 3.28 -9.01 7.40
N LEU A 40 3.35 -7.90 6.65
CA LEU A 40 2.41 -7.63 5.56
C LEU A 40 2.58 -8.68 4.46
N ARG A 41 3.82 -8.96 4.04
CA ARG A 41 4.12 -9.97 3.02
C ARG A 41 3.63 -11.34 3.44
N ASP A 42 3.87 -11.76 4.68
CA ASP A 42 3.40 -13.06 5.18
C ASP A 42 1.87 -13.16 5.14
N ASN A 43 1.17 -12.06 5.42
CA ASN A 43 -0.28 -12.02 5.38
C ASN A 43 -0.87 -11.99 3.96
N LEU A 44 -0.13 -11.48 2.97
CA LEU A 44 -0.56 -11.35 1.58
C LEU A 44 -0.11 -12.52 0.69
N THR A 45 0.99 -13.18 1.05
CA THR A 45 1.61 -14.23 0.25
C THR A 45 0.61 -15.35 -0.03
N ALA A 46 0.52 -15.76 -1.29
CA ALA A 46 -0.40 -16.79 -1.79
C ALA A 46 -1.90 -16.48 -1.56
N LYS A 47 -2.26 -15.26 -1.14
CA LYS A 47 -3.66 -14.81 -1.04
C LYS A 47 -4.01 -13.92 -2.20
N ARG A 48 -5.23 -14.07 -2.71
CA ARG A 48 -5.80 -13.14 -3.67
C ARG A 48 -6.42 -11.97 -2.92
N TYR A 49 -6.02 -10.74 -3.26
CA TYR A 49 -6.54 -9.55 -2.60
C TYR A 49 -6.90 -8.44 -3.59
N LEU A 50 -7.81 -7.57 -3.17
CA LEU A 50 -8.07 -6.27 -3.77
C LEU A 50 -7.74 -5.21 -2.73
N LEU A 51 -6.76 -4.36 -3.02
CA LEU A 51 -6.34 -3.23 -2.20
C LEU A 51 -6.72 -1.94 -2.91
N VAL A 52 -7.42 -1.05 -2.21
CA VAL A 52 -7.66 0.33 -2.65
C VAL A 52 -6.83 1.25 -1.78
N LEU A 53 -5.95 2.03 -2.39
CA LEU A 53 -5.20 3.12 -1.78
C LEU A 53 -5.82 4.43 -2.23
N ASP A 54 -6.52 5.09 -1.31
CA ASP A 54 -7.30 6.27 -1.62
C ASP A 54 -6.54 7.55 -1.28
N ASP A 55 -6.64 8.56 -2.16
CA ASP A 55 -6.13 9.92 -1.99
C ASP A 55 -4.59 10.04 -1.89
N ILE A 56 -3.84 9.40 -2.80
CA ILE A 56 -2.37 9.53 -2.82
C ILE A 56 -1.96 10.90 -3.38
N TRP A 57 -1.40 11.77 -2.53
CA TRP A 57 -0.91 13.10 -2.93
C TRP A 57 0.59 13.18 -3.26
N ASN A 58 1.38 12.18 -2.85
CA ASN A 58 2.84 12.28 -2.87
C ASN A 58 3.45 11.89 -4.23
N GLU A 59 4.31 12.77 -4.73
CA GLU A 59 5.05 12.63 -5.99
C GLU A 59 6.32 11.78 -5.90
N SER A 60 6.72 11.35 -4.70
CA SER A 60 7.93 10.57 -4.47
C SER A 60 7.77 9.14 -5.00
N PHE A 61 8.24 8.95 -6.24
CA PHE A 61 8.30 7.67 -6.92
C PHE A 61 9.02 6.59 -6.09
N GLU A 62 10.11 6.95 -5.42
CA GLU A 62 10.88 6.01 -4.60
C GLU A 62 10.06 5.43 -3.44
N LYS A 63 9.26 6.26 -2.76
CA LYS A 63 8.40 5.78 -1.67
C LYS A 63 7.29 4.88 -2.21
N TRP A 64 6.73 5.21 -3.38
CA TRP A 64 5.74 4.35 -4.05
C TRP A 64 6.34 3.01 -4.49
N ASP A 65 7.51 3.02 -5.10
CA ASP A 65 8.18 1.81 -5.59
C ASP A 65 8.52 0.85 -4.43
N LYS A 66 8.98 1.39 -3.30
CA LYS A 66 9.15 0.64 -2.05
C LYS A 66 7.83 0.04 -1.58
N LEU A 67 6.73 0.79 -1.57
CA LEU A 67 5.42 0.27 -1.17
C LEU A 67 4.93 -0.83 -2.14
N ARG A 68 5.02 -0.59 -3.45
CA ARG A 68 4.62 -1.54 -4.51
C ARG A 68 5.35 -2.86 -4.35
N THR A 69 6.66 -2.83 -4.10
CA THR A 69 7.48 -4.04 -3.91
C THR A 69 6.92 -4.94 -2.79
N ASN A 70 6.35 -4.36 -1.73
CA ASN A 70 5.74 -5.15 -0.66
C ASN A 70 4.44 -5.84 -1.06
N LEU A 71 3.73 -5.29 -2.05
CA LEU A 71 2.42 -5.76 -2.50
C LEU A 71 2.53 -6.84 -3.60
N MET A 72 3.67 -6.93 -4.31
CA MET A 72 3.86 -7.88 -5.42
C MET A 72 3.97 -9.37 -5.01
N CYS A 73 3.70 -9.73 -3.75
CA CYS A 73 3.73 -11.11 -3.25
C CYS A 73 2.38 -11.87 -3.31
N GLY A 74 1.31 -11.21 -3.78
CA GLY A 74 -0.03 -11.81 -3.83
C GLY A 74 -0.21 -12.93 -4.86
N ALA A 75 -1.27 -13.72 -4.69
CA ALA A 75 -1.66 -14.73 -5.69
C ALA A 75 -2.13 -14.09 -7.00
N GLN A 76 -2.13 -14.88 -8.08
CA GLN A 76 -2.61 -14.42 -9.39
C GLN A 76 -4.02 -13.84 -9.32
N GLY A 77 -4.23 -12.70 -9.98
CA GLY A 77 -5.49 -11.97 -9.97
C GLY A 77 -5.66 -11.04 -8.77
N SER A 78 -4.63 -10.84 -7.95
CA SER A 78 -4.56 -9.75 -6.98
C SER A 78 -4.45 -8.40 -7.70
N LYS A 79 -5.08 -7.37 -7.15
CA LYS A 79 -5.11 -6.03 -7.75
C LYS A 79 -4.91 -4.95 -6.70
N VAL A 80 -4.18 -3.91 -7.08
CA VAL A 80 -4.03 -2.67 -6.33
C VAL A 80 -4.65 -1.55 -7.16
N VAL A 81 -5.60 -0.84 -6.57
CA VAL A 81 -6.24 0.35 -7.15
C VAL A 81 -5.74 1.54 -6.38
N VAL A 82 -5.29 2.56 -7.11
CA VAL A 82 -4.84 3.83 -6.54
C VAL A 82 -5.79 4.91 -7.02
N THR A 83 -6.28 5.73 -6.10
CA THR A 83 -6.93 6.99 -6.44
C THR A 83 -6.02 8.14 -6.06
N THR A 84 -6.01 9.18 -6.87
CA THR A 84 -5.25 10.40 -6.61
C THR A 84 -6.00 11.57 -7.23
N ARG A 85 -5.97 12.72 -6.57
CA ARG A 85 -6.44 13.99 -7.13
C ARG A 85 -5.32 14.74 -7.87
N ASN A 86 -4.09 14.24 -7.79
CA ASN A 86 -2.93 14.83 -8.43
C ASN A 86 -2.65 14.14 -9.78
N THR A 87 -2.86 14.88 -10.87
CA THR A 87 -2.66 14.39 -12.24
C THR A 87 -1.20 14.01 -12.54
N ILE A 88 -0.23 14.62 -11.86
CA ILE A 88 1.19 14.27 -12.00
C ILE A 88 1.44 12.87 -11.43
N VAL A 89 0.83 12.56 -10.28
CA VAL A 89 0.89 11.21 -9.69
C VAL A 89 0.25 10.21 -10.64
N ALA A 90 -0.94 10.52 -11.19
CA ALA A 90 -1.61 9.63 -12.15
C ALA A 90 -0.75 9.33 -13.39
N GLN A 91 -0.14 10.35 -14.01
CA GLN A 91 0.73 10.18 -15.19
C GLN A 91 1.99 9.36 -14.91
N ARG A 92 2.54 9.45 -13.69
CA ARG A 92 3.76 8.73 -13.30
C ARG A 92 3.52 7.27 -12.93
N MET A 93 2.27 6.87 -12.68
CA MET A 93 1.92 5.53 -12.17
C MET A 93 1.79 4.44 -13.24
N ASP A 94 2.13 4.70 -14.51
CA ASP A 94 1.89 3.79 -15.66
C ASP A 94 0.49 3.15 -15.59
N VAL A 95 -0.50 4.02 -15.37
CA VAL A 95 -1.90 3.62 -15.27
C VAL A 95 -2.35 3.28 -16.69
N LYS A 96 -2.78 2.05 -16.91
CA LYS A 96 -3.63 1.77 -18.06
C LYS A 96 -4.96 2.48 -17.80
N ASP A 97 -5.21 3.57 -18.53
CA ASP A 97 -6.55 4.13 -18.62
C ASP A 97 -7.53 3.01 -19.00
N PRO A 98 -8.71 2.96 -18.34
CA PRO A 98 -9.69 1.88 -18.53
C PRO A 98 -10.18 1.75 -19.98
#